data_AF-A0A0N8P016-F1
#
_entry.id   AF-A0A0N8P016-F1
#
_cell.length_a   1.000
_cell.length_b   1.000
_cell.length_c   1.000
_cell.angle_alpha   90.00
_cell.angle_beta   90.00
_cell.angle_gamma   90.00
#
_symmetry.space_group_name_H-M   'P 1'
#
loop_
_entity.id
_entity.type
_entity.pdbx_description
1 polymer ?
#
loop_
_entity_poly.entity_id
_entity_poly.type
_entity_poly.pdbx_seq_one_letter_code
_entity_poly.pdbx_strand_id
1 'polypeptide(L)'
;MRLHLAVFLSVTLFQTIYGFLPCSTRCNEAFRGQLVCAIMQRCYLDMEYCSLIAFNCARLLQHKPLFLVKSEGKCSDDKTPKCRTMEY
;
A
#
# COMPACT_ATOMS: atom_id res chain seq x y z
N MET A 1 -7.79 -27.04 -32.32
CA MET A 1 -6.75 -26.04 -31.93
C MET A 1 -7.26 -24.60 -31.78
N ARG A 2 -8.27 -24.14 -32.54
CA ARG A 2 -8.75 -22.74 -32.46
C ARG A 2 -9.46 -22.37 -31.14
N LEU A 3 -10.17 -23.31 -30.52
CA LEU A 3 -10.91 -23.08 -29.27
C LEU A 3 -9.97 -22.79 -28.09
N HIS A 4 -8.89 -23.55 -27.94
CA HIS A 4 -7.90 -23.33 -26.87
C HIS A 4 -7.19 -21.98 -27.02
N LEU A 5 -6.94 -21.53 -28.25
CA LEU A 5 -6.34 -20.22 -28.50
C LEU A 5 -7.29 -19.08 -28.10
N ALA A 6 -8.58 -19.21 -28.41
CA ALA A 6 -9.60 -18.22 -28.03
C ALA A 6 -9.83 -18.17 -26.50
N VAL A 7 -9.80 -19.33 -25.83
CA VAL A 7 -9.86 -19.41 -24.36
C VAL A 7 -8.61 -18.79 -23.73
N PHE A 8 -7.43 -19.08 -24.27
CA PHE A 8 -6.18 -18.50 -23.77
C PHE A 8 -6.13 -16.97 -23.97
N LEU A 9 -6.58 -16.48 -25.13
CA LEU A 9 -6.67 -15.05 -25.42
C LEU A 9 -7.69 -14.34 -24.54
N SER A 10 -8.84 -14.95 -24.26
CA SER A 10 -9.85 -14.36 -23.38
C SER A 10 -9.43 -14.34 -21.92
N VAL A 11 -8.76 -15.39 -21.42
CA VAL A 11 -8.21 -15.41 -20.05
C VAL A 11 -7.08 -14.38 -19.89
N THR A 12 -6.20 -14.25 -20.88
CA THR A 12 -5.13 -13.23 -20.86
C THR A 12 -5.68 -11.81 -21.01
N LEU A 13 -6.71 -11.57 -21.84
CA LEU A 13 -7.41 -10.29 -21.89
C LEU A 13 -8.11 -9.97 -20.56
N PHE A 14 -8.75 -10.96 -19.95
CA PHE A 14 -9.43 -10.76 -18.67
C PHE A 14 -8.41 -10.46 -17.56
N GLN A 15 -7.23 -11.09 -17.58
CA GLN A 15 -6.15 -10.76 -16.66
C GLN A 15 -5.51 -9.39 -16.92
N THR A 16 -5.43 -8.91 -18.17
CA THR A 16 -4.92 -7.57 -18.44
C THR A 16 -5.93 -6.47 -18.13
N ILE A 17 -7.23 -6.73 -18.31
CA ILE A 17 -8.30 -5.76 -18.04
C ILE A 17 -8.70 -5.75 -16.56
N TYR A 18 -8.74 -6.91 -15.91
CA TYR A 18 -9.22 -7.09 -14.53
C TYR A 18 -8.19 -7.70 -13.56
N GLY A 19 -7.19 -8.42 -14.07
CA GLY A 19 -6.16 -9.10 -13.26
C GLY A 19 -5.06 -8.18 -12.75
N PHE A 20 -5.05 -6.93 -13.18
CA PHE A 20 -4.28 -5.87 -12.53
C PHE A 20 -5.30 -4.98 -11.83
N LEU A 21 -5.69 -5.32 -10.60
CA LEU A 21 -6.23 -4.28 -9.73
C LEU A 21 -4.99 -3.52 -9.26
N PRO A 22 -4.58 -2.41 -9.92
CA PRO A 22 -3.51 -1.61 -9.36
C PRO A 22 -4.00 -1.24 -7.98
N CYS A 23 -3.13 -1.37 -6.99
CA CYS A 23 -3.40 -0.85 -5.66
C CYS A 23 -4.07 0.53 -5.79
N SER A 24 -5.18 0.72 -5.08
CA SER A 24 -5.93 1.97 -5.19
C SER A 24 -5.24 3.01 -4.31
N THR A 25 -4.81 4.10 -4.91
CA THR A 25 -4.40 5.31 -4.17
C THR A 25 -5.59 6.15 -3.73
N ARG A 26 -6.83 5.74 -4.05
CA ARG A 26 -8.04 6.43 -3.60
C ARG A 26 -8.21 6.22 -2.10
N CYS A 27 -7.84 7.25 -1.36
CA CYS A 27 -8.18 7.38 0.05
C CYS A 27 -9.60 7.92 0.21
N ASN A 28 -10.31 7.47 1.24
CA ASN A 28 -11.58 8.07 1.62
C ASN A 28 -11.35 9.48 2.18
N GLU A 29 -12.06 10.48 1.64
CA GLU A 29 -11.88 11.89 2.01
C GLU A 29 -12.09 12.17 3.50
N ALA A 30 -12.86 11.33 4.22
CA ALA A 30 -13.04 11.44 5.66
C ALA A 30 -11.71 11.31 6.45
N PHE A 31 -10.70 10.66 5.87
CA PHE A 31 -9.40 10.42 6.49
C PHE A 31 -8.30 11.34 5.95
N ARG A 32 -8.63 12.28 5.06
CA ARG A 32 -7.68 13.23 4.50
C ARG A 32 -7.17 14.16 5.58
N GLY A 33 -5.85 14.32 5.66
CA GLY A 33 -5.17 15.09 6.69
C GLY A 33 -5.08 14.41 8.06
N GLN A 34 -5.68 13.23 8.24
CA GLN A 34 -5.57 12.51 9.52
C GLN A 34 -4.18 11.89 9.67
N LEU A 35 -3.50 12.21 10.77
CA LEU A 35 -2.23 11.61 11.11
C LEU A 35 -2.44 10.22 11.72
N VAL A 36 -1.51 9.32 11.43
CA VAL A 36 -1.39 8.01 12.05
C VAL A 36 0.06 7.73 12.42
N CYS A 37 0.23 6.96 13.49
CA CYS A 37 1.50 6.35 13.82
C CYS A 37 1.64 5.07 12.99
N ALA A 38 2.55 5.08 12.04
CA ALA A 38 2.85 3.94 11.20
C ALA A 38 4.10 3.22 11.71
N ILE A 39 4.09 1.90 11.66
CA ILE A 39 5.25 1.06 11.91
C ILE A 39 5.68 0.37 10.61
N MET A 40 6.97 0.42 10.32
CA MET A 40 7.59 -0.33 9.23
C MET A 40 8.75 -1.12 9.81
N GLN A 41 8.67 -2.45 9.70
CA GLN A 41 9.64 -3.38 10.27
C GLN A 41 9.87 -3.17 11.78
N ARG A 42 10.87 -2.35 12.16
CA ARG A 42 11.31 -2.11 13.55
C ARG A 42 11.35 -0.64 13.93
N CYS A 43 10.84 0.26 13.08
CA CYS A 43 10.83 1.69 13.37
C CYS A 43 9.43 2.29 13.16
N TYR A 44 9.14 3.38 13.89
CA TYR A 44 7.92 4.14 13.72
C TYR A 44 8.13 5.40 12.88
N LEU A 45 7.08 5.89 12.25
CA LEU A 45 7.02 7.22 11.67
C LEU A 45 5.60 7.81 11.76
N ASP A 46 5.54 9.12 11.91
CA ASP A 46 4.29 9.88 11.77
C ASP A 46 4.01 10.09 10.29
N MET A 47 2.82 9.73 9.82
CA MET A 47 2.41 10.02 8.44
C MET A 47 0.90 10.24 8.33
N GLU A 48 0.47 10.93 7.28
CA GLU A 48 -0.96 11.04 6.97
C GLU A 48 -1.51 9.70 6.48
N TYR A 49 -2.73 9.33 6.90
CA TYR A 49 -3.39 8.09 6.52
C TYR A 49 -3.51 7.93 5.00
N CYS A 50 -3.95 8.97 4.29
CA CYS A 50 -4.05 8.89 2.83
C CYS A 50 -2.70 8.74 2.14
N SER A 51 -1.66 9.37 2.69
CA SER A 51 -0.28 9.15 2.23
C SER A 51 0.14 7.70 2.49
N LEU A 52 -0.23 7.09 3.62
CA LEU A 52 0.05 5.68 3.93
C LEU A 52 -0.55 4.74 2.89
N ILE A 53 -1.79 4.96 2.49
CA ILE A 53 -2.45 4.18 1.43
C ILE A 53 -1.68 4.30 0.11
N ALA A 54 -1.30 5.52 -0.29
CA ALA A 54 -0.54 5.74 -1.52
C ALA A 54 0.85 5.08 -1.49
N PHE A 55 1.58 5.18 -0.38
CA PHE A 55 2.89 4.55 -0.23
C PHE A 55 2.78 3.02 -0.17
N ASN A 56 1.79 2.47 0.54
CA ASN A 56 1.56 1.03 0.57
C ASN A 56 1.21 0.47 -0.80
N CYS A 57 0.48 1.25 -1.60
CA CYS A 57 0.23 0.91 -2.98
C CYS A 57 1.55 0.78 -3.78
N ALA A 58 2.40 1.82 -3.76
CA ALA A 58 3.70 1.75 -4.44
C ALA A 58 4.56 0.57 -3.95
N ARG A 59 4.59 0.32 -2.64
CA ARG A 59 5.36 -0.78 -2.04
C ARG A 59 4.80 -2.14 -2.38
N LEU A 60 3.49 -2.29 -2.51
CA LEU A 60 2.85 -3.54 -2.96
C LEU A 60 3.29 -3.89 -4.38
N LEU A 61 3.32 -2.92 -5.30
CA LEU A 61 3.79 -3.10 -6.68
C LEU A 61 5.28 -3.45 -6.76
N GLN A 62 6.07 -3.03 -5.77
CA GLN A 62 7.50 -3.31 -5.67
C GLN A 62 7.82 -4.54 -4.82
N HIS A 63 6.81 -5.28 -4.33
CA HIS A 63 6.98 -6.40 -3.39
C HIS A 63 7.77 -6.04 -2.12
N LYS A 64 7.61 -4.81 -1.62
CA LYS A 64 8.27 -4.31 -0.40
C LYS A 64 7.35 -4.41 0.83
N PRO A 65 7.91 -4.51 2.05
CA PRO A 65 7.13 -4.53 3.28
C PRO A 65 6.25 -3.30 3.43
N LEU A 66 4.99 -3.48 3.82
CA LEU A 66 4.02 -2.39 3.98
C LEU A 66 4.19 -1.66 5.32
N PHE A 67 3.72 -0.41 5.35
CA PHE A 67 3.47 0.34 6.57
C PHE A 67 2.22 -0.20 7.25
N LEU A 68 2.30 -0.48 8.55
CA LEU A 68 1.17 -0.91 9.38
C LEU A 68 0.74 0.24 10.28
N VAL A 69 -0.57 0.48 10.40
CA VAL A 69 -1.10 1.46 11.35
C VAL A 69 -1.00 0.88 12.76
N LYS A 70 -0.27 1.55 13.64
CA LYS A 70 -0.15 1.20 15.06
C LYS A 70 -1.19 1.94 15.90
N SER A 71 -1.36 3.23 15.67
CA SER A 71 -2.35 4.06 16.35
C SER A 71 -2.76 5.25 15.51
N GLU A 72 -3.92 5.83 15.82
CA GLU A 72 -4.34 7.12 15.28
C GLU A 72 -3.54 8.26 15.94
N GLY A 73 -3.33 9.36 15.21
CA GLY A 73 -2.57 10.51 15.67
C GLY A 73 -1.06 10.33 15.53
N LYS A 74 -0.30 11.13 16.30
CA LYS A 74 1.17 11.04 16.33
C LYS A 74 1.63 9.82 17.12
N CYS A 75 2.78 9.28 16.78
CA CYS A 75 3.45 8.29 17.61
C CYS A 75 3.74 8.90 18.99
N SER A 76 3.20 8.28 20.04
CA SER A 76 3.62 8.54 21.41
C SER A 76 5.04 8.03 21.63
N ASP A 77 5.73 8.45 22.71
CA ASP A 77 7.08 8.02 23.11
C ASP A 77 7.18 6.48 23.23
N ASP A 78 7.34 5.86 22.07
CA ASP A 78 7.39 4.43 21.90
C ASP A 78 8.82 3.98 22.11
N LYS A 79 9.01 2.86 22.81
CA LYS A 79 10.32 2.19 22.94
C LYS A 79 10.95 1.83 21.57
N THR A 80 10.14 1.86 20.51
CA THR A 80 10.54 1.63 19.13
C THR A 80 11.26 2.87 18.58
N PRO A 81 12.40 2.75 17.86
CA PRO A 81 13.08 3.92 17.31
C PRO A 81 12.31 4.57 16.15
N LYS A 82 12.47 5.88 15.95
CA LYS A 82 11.96 6.59 14.77
C LYS A 82 12.72 6.19 13.50
N CYS A 83 12.02 6.01 12.39
CA CYS A 83 12.65 5.70 11.11
C CYS A 83 13.55 6.87 10.65
N ARG A 84 14.84 6.61 10.43
CA ARG A 84 15.81 7.60 9.92
C ARG A 84 15.82 7.69 8.40
N THR A 85 15.60 6.55 7.75
CA THR A 85 15.56 6.42 6.30
C THR A 85 14.36 5.55 5.95
N MET A 86 13.62 5.95 4.92
CA MET A 86 12.67 5.07 4.25
C MET A 86 13.44 4.42 3.10
N GLU A 87 13.70 3.11 3.18
CA GLU A 87 14.30 2.39 2.06
C GLU A 87 13.27 2.36 0.92
N TYR A 88 13.52 3.22 -0.08
CA TYR A 88 12.68 3.44 -1.26
C TYR A 88 12.79 2.32 -2.27
#